data_AF-A0A352C305-F1
#
_entry.id   AF-A0A352C305-F1
#
_cell.length_a   1.000
_cell.length_b   1.000
_cell.length_c   1.000
_cell.angle_alpha   90.00
_cell.angle_beta   90.00
_cell.angle_gamma   90.00
#
_symmetry.space_group_name_H-M   'P 1'
#
loop_
_entity.id
_entity.type
_entity.pdbx_description
1 polymer ?
#
loop_
_entity_poly.entity_id
_entity_poly.type
_entity_poly.pdbx_seq_one_letter_code
_entity_poly.pdbx_strand_id
1 'polypeptide(L)'
;MPKFFLNYGGPGGRWSSFTDSDIRNLQQACQNFYGMPHREIHYQIHGLTVSVMTYGIHRALLLEIPQDASQATLAHFKLACIKAEQICRENYSVLNRNCVTAVAQTLHQLDSKITEENVVWPWTLDTNLKKYYEYYYPQSSMQGQFIAKYNEIAGREYFSLGKERHWEKNIDSPDDIIQQAYSKNTGSGERTKSSLIELGWVAEDENKILRPTDKAPLKFRNNLEAFNQDFEKMLNLKELYTQHANVLSLNAMHFFKDNPSYDTAISRLTEQAKNNPKGASAKVLETIKPKKDEEEAEGESSHPHL
;
A
#
# COMPACT_ATOMS: atom_id res chain seq x y z
N MET A 1 0.65 27.73 23.49
CA MET A 1 0.54 27.62 22.01
C MET A 1 -0.92 27.83 21.66
N PRO A 2 -1.27 28.68 20.68
CA PRO A 2 -2.66 28.84 20.29
C PRO A 2 -3.23 27.51 19.81
N LYS A 3 -4.40 27.14 20.34
CA LYS A 3 -5.12 25.93 19.95
C LYS A 3 -6.57 26.30 19.63
N PHE A 4 -7.20 25.48 18.81
CA PHE A 4 -8.63 25.53 18.55
C PHE A 4 -9.18 24.13 18.50
N PHE A 5 -10.21 23.86 19.30
CA PHE A 5 -10.92 22.59 19.30
C PHE A 5 -12.33 22.77 18.77
N LEU A 6 -12.76 21.88 17.89
CA LEU A 6 -14.08 21.79 17.31
C LEU A 6 -14.75 20.49 17.76
N ASN A 7 -15.91 20.63 18.37
CA ASN A 7 -16.74 19.59 18.97
C ASN A 7 -18.24 19.79 18.64
N TYR A 8 -18.53 20.15 17.39
CA TYR A 8 -19.89 20.51 16.99
C TYR A 8 -20.88 19.35 17.19
N GLY A 9 -21.98 19.60 17.90
CA GLY A 9 -22.95 18.55 18.26
C GLY A 9 -22.47 17.51 19.26
N GLY A 10 -21.26 17.65 19.81
CA GLY A 10 -20.74 16.79 20.87
C GLY A 10 -21.17 17.24 22.28
N PRO A 11 -20.86 16.43 23.31
CA PRO A 11 -21.17 16.73 24.71
C PRO A 11 -20.34 17.89 25.26
N GLY A 12 -20.74 18.42 26.43
CA GLY A 12 -19.99 19.48 27.13
C GLY A 12 -20.51 20.91 26.92
N GLY A 13 -21.63 21.07 26.22
CA GLY A 13 -22.38 22.34 26.15
C GLY A 13 -21.73 23.45 25.33
N ARG A 14 -20.61 23.19 24.66
CA ARG A 14 -19.94 24.09 23.72
C ARG A 14 -19.44 23.33 22.52
N TRP A 15 -19.51 23.97 21.36
CA TRP A 15 -19.15 23.36 20.08
C TRP A 15 -17.74 23.70 19.61
N SER A 16 -17.10 24.72 20.21
CA SER A 16 -15.69 25.01 19.96
C SER A 16 -15.05 25.73 21.15
N SER A 17 -13.72 25.73 21.22
CA SER A 17 -12.96 26.54 22.18
C SER A 17 -11.52 26.81 21.73
N PHE A 18 -10.96 27.93 22.19
CA PHE A 18 -9.54 28.28 22.07
C PHE A 18 -8.74 28.10 23.37
N THR A 19 -9.42 27.83 24.49
CA THR A 19 -8.79 27.83 25.82
C THR A 19 -8.41 26.41 26.24
N ASP A 20 -7.17 26.20 26.68
CA ASP A 20 -6.67 24.87 27.04
C ASP A 20 -7.53 24.16 28.09
N SER A 21 -8.09 24.89 29.06
CA SER A 21 -8.98 24.33 30.08
C SER A 21 -10.27 23.79 29.47
N ASP A 22 -10.92 24.57 28.59
CA ASP A 22 -12.19 24.15 28.00
C ASP A 22 -11.97 23.06 26.95
N ILE A 23 -10.85 23.10 26.22
CA ILE A 23 -10.46 22.02 25.29
C ILE A 23 -10.36 20.70 26.07
N ARG A 24 -9.65 20.68 27.20
CA ARG A 24 -9.57 19.49 28.05
C ARG A 24 -10.93 19.05 28.57
N ASN A 25 -11.76 19.99 29.02
CA ASN A 25 -13.11 19.68 29.50
C ASN A 25 -13.99 19.06 28.39
N LEU A 26 -13.92 19.58 27.17
CA LEU A 26 -14.69 19.06 26.03
C LEU A 26 -14.15 17.69 25.59
N GLN A 27 -12.83 17.50 25.55
CA GLN A 27 -12.23 16.18 25.29
C GLN A 27 -12.64 15.16 26.34
N GLN A 28 -12.60 15.53 27.63
CA GLN A 28 -13.08 14.66 28.72
C GLN A 28 -14.57 14.36 28.61
N ALA A 29 -15.40 15.35 28.23
CA ALA A 29 -16.82 15.13 28.01
C ALA A 29 -17.08 14.14 26.86
N CYS A 30 -16.31 14.23 25.77
CA CYS A 30 -16.35 13.25 24.68
C CYS A 30 -15.92 11.86 25.15
N GLN A 31 -14.84 11.76 25.92
CA GLN A 31 -14.37 10.48 26.46
C GLN A 31 -15.39 9.84 27.41
N ASN A 32 -16.02 10.64 28.27
CA ASN A 32 -17.04 10.16 29.20
C ASN A 32 -18.30 9.68 28.48
N PHE A 33 -18.69 10.33 27.38
CA PHE A 33 -19.92 10.04 26.65
C PHE A 33 -19.74 8.93 25.58
N TYR A 34 -18.63 8.95 24.84
CA TYR A 34 -18.37 8.03 23.72
C TYR A 34 -17.29 6.98 24.01
N GLY A 35 -16.53 7.11 25.10
CA GLY A 35 -15.30 6.36 25.33
C GLY A 35 -14.06 7.00 24.67
N MET A 36 -12.91 6.33 24.78
CA MET A 36 -11.68 6.78 24.11
C MET A 36 -11.86 6.83 22.59
N PRO A 37 -11.21 7.77 21.88
CA PRO A 37 -11.28 7.80 20.43
C PRO A 37 -10.68 6.48 19.89
N HIS A 38 -11.44 5.76 19.06
CA HIS A 38 -10.96 4.52 18.45
C HIS A 38 -9.93 4.80 17.35
N ARG A 39 -9.86 6.06 16.90
CA ARG A 39 -8.82 6.53 16.00
C ARG A 39 -8.57 8.02 16.22
N GLU A 40 -7.29 8.35 16.29
CA GLU A 40 -6.80 9.72 16.29
C GLU A 40 -5.73 9.82 15.20
N ILE A 41 -5.92 10.73 14.24
CA ILE A 41 -4.96 10.93 13.14
C ILE A 41 -4.42 12.35 13.23
N HIS A 42 -3.10 12.48 13.13
CA HIS A 42 -2.38 13.74 13.18
C HIS A 42 -1.75 14.05 11.81
N TYR A 43 -1.91 15.29 11.36
CA TYR A 43 -1.38 15.82 10.10
C TYR A 43 -0.61 17.11 10.34
N GLN A 44 0.26 17.47 9.40
CA GLN A 44 0.92 18.78 9.33
C GLN A 44 0.49 19.52 8.07
N ILE A 45 -0.53 20.39 8.18
CA ILE A 45 -1.12 21.08 7.03
C ILE A 45 -0.74 22.56 7.10
N HIS A 46 -0.01 23.05 6.10
CA HIS A 46 0.48 24.45 6.06
C HIS A 46 1.21 24.91 7.35
N GLY A 47 1.90 23.98 8.02
CA GLY A 47 2.60 24.22 9.29
C GLY A 47 1.71 24.16 10.54
N LEU A 48 0.44 23.77 10.40
CA LEU A 48 -0.47 23.51 11.53
C LEU A 48 -0.46 22.03 11.87
N THR A 49 -0.44 21.73 13.18
CA THR A 49 -0.75 20.38 13.64
C THR A 49 -2.27 20.24 13.66
N VAL A 50 -2.77 19.25 12.92
CA VAL A 50 -4.19 18.98 12.78
C VAL A 50 -4.46 17.58 13.31
N SER A 51 -5.29 17.47 14.35
CA SER A 51 -5.63 16.19 14.97
C SER A 51 -7.12 15.93 14.80
N VAL A 52 -7.49 14.86 14.09
CA VAL A 52 -8.88 14.43 13.93
C VAL A 52 -9.14 13.25 14.85
N MET A 53 -10.06 13.43 15.80
CA MET A 53 -10.47 12.41 16.76
C MET A 53 -11.79 11.76 16.33
N THR A 54 -11.83 10.44 16.42
CA THR A 54 -12.91 9.59 15.91
C THR A 54 -13.59 8.87 17.08
N TYR A 55 -14.83 9.25 17.41
CA TYR A 55 -15.61 8.73 18.54
C TYR A 55 -16.91 8.06 18.03
N GLY A 56 -16.86 6.80 17.61
CA GLY A 56 -17.98 6.15 16.92
C GLY A 56 -18.39 6.95 15.67
N ILE A 57 -19.59 7.53 15.68
CA ILE A 57 -20.09 8.42 14.61
C ILE A 57 -19.65 9.88 14.76
N HIS A 58 -19.16 10.29 15.93
CA HIS A 58 -18.77 11.67 16.22
C HIS A 58 -17.34 11.97 15.74
N ARG A 59 -17.12 13.17 15.24
CA ARG A 59 -15.83 13.66 14.76
C ARG A 59 -15.50 14.97 15.45
N ALA A 60 -14.30 15.05 16.01
CA ALA A 60 -13.77 16.26 16.61
C ALA A 60 -12.43 16.62 15.95
N LEU A 61 -12.07 17.89 15.99
CA LEU A 61 -10.87 18.42 15.35
C LEU A 61 -10.13 19.31 16.33
N LEU A 62 -8.83 19.11 16.48
CA LEU A 62 -7.92 20.01 17.18
C LEU A 62 -6.92 20.60 16.19
N LEU A 63 -6.81 21.92 16.19
CA LEU A 63 -5.81 22.67 15.45
C LEU A 63 -4.82 23.27 16.44
N GLU A 64 -3.53 23.08 16.21
CA GLU A 64 -2.46 23.65 17.04
C GLU A 64 -1.45 24.40 16.18
N ILE A 65 -1.08 25.59 16.64
CA ILE A 65 -0.09 26.44 15.99
C ILE A 65 1.27 26.26 16.69
N PRO A 66 2.36 25.97 15.96
CA PRO A 66 3.69 25.91 16.55
C PRO A 66 4.14 27.29 17.07
N GLN A 67 5.06 27.32 18.03
CA GLN A 67 5.49 28.57 18.68
C GLN A 67 6.10 29.59 17.71
N ASP A 68 6.72 29.10 16.64
CA ASP A 68 7.45 29.84 15.61
C ASP A 68 6.67 29.93 14.27
N ALA A 69 5.34 29.80 14.32
CA ALA A 69 4.51 29.80 13.12
C ALA A 69 4.65 31.08 12.28
N SER A 70 4.74 30.87 10.96
CA SER A 70 4.73 31.96 9.98
C SER A 70 3.39 32.72 9.97
N GLN A 71 3.39 33.96 9.46
CA GLN A 71 2.15 34.72 9.25
C GLN A 71 1.17 34.01 8.31
N ALA A 72 1.68 33.28 7.31
CA ALA A 72 0.85 32.49 6.42
C ALA A 72 0.14 31.34 7.17
N THR A 73 0.87 30.60 8.02
CA THR A 73 0.33 29.55 8.89
C THR A 73 -0.75 30.10 9.83
N LEU A 74 -0.51 31.28 10.43
CA LEU A 74 -1.49 31.98 11.26
C LEU A 74 -2.75 32.39 10.49
N ALA A 75 -2.61 32.81 9.22
CA ALA A 75 -3.74 33.15 8.37
C ALA A 75 -4.60 31.91 8.06
N HIS A 76 -3.99 30.78 7.70
CA HIS A 76 -4.70 29.52 7.51
C HIS A 76 -5.46 29.07 8.77
N PHE A 77 -4.81 29.15 9.94
CA PHE A 77 -5.46 28.83 11.21
C PHE A 77 -6.70 29.69 11.45
N LYS A 78 -6.58 31.01 11.29
CA LYS A 78 -7.69 31.95 11.50
C LYS A 78 -8.85 31.66 10.55
N LEU A 79 -8.58 31.41 9.27
CA LEU A 79 -9.62 31.10 8.28
C LEU A 79 -10.35 29.78 8.63
N ALA A 80 -9.61 28.75 9.02
CA ALA A 80 -10.19 27.48 9.45
C ALA A 80 -11.07 27.65 10.70
N CYS A 81 -10.62 28.41 11.69
CA CYS A 81 -11.42 28.71 12.88
C CYS A 81 -12.70 29.48 12.54
N ILE A 82 -12.61 30.51 11.68
CA ILE A 82 -13.78 31.28 11.23
C ILE A 82 -14.80 30.35 10.55
N LYS A 83 -14.35 29.47 9.66
CA LYS A 83 -15.22 28.50 8.97
C LYS A 83 -15.89 27.55 9.97
N ALA A 84 -15.13 27.01 10.91
CA ALA A 84 -15.65 26.12 11.96
C ALA A 84 -16.70 26.82 12.83
N GLU A 85 -16.43 28.04 13.27
CA GLU A 85 -17.37 28.85 14.05
C GLU A 85 -18.63 29.21 13.27
N GLN A 86 -18.50 29.53 11.97
CA GLN A 86 -19.65 29.81 11.11
C GLN A 86 -20.61 28.62 11.09
N ILE A 87 -20.09 27.40 10.92
CA ILE A 87 -20.91 26.18 10.93
C ILE A 87 -21.53 25.95 12.31
N CYS A 88 -20.76 26.21 13.38
CA CYS A 88 -21.25 26.12 14.76
C CYS A 88 -22.32 27.17 15.09
N ARG A 89 -22.59 28.18 14.26
CA ARG A 89 -23.72 29.09 14.49
C ARG A 89 -25.02 28.58 13.87
N GLU A 90 -24.93 27.53 13.06
CA GLU A 90 -26.07 26.97 12.38
C GLU A 90 -26.73 25.84 13.20
N ASN A 91 -28.02 25.61 12.97
CA ASN A 91 -28.75 24.54 13.63
C ASN A 91 -28.20 23.16 13.22
N TYR A 92 -27.91 22.36 14.23
CA TYR A 92 -27.45 20.98 14.04
C TYR A 92 -28.52 20.14 13.35
N SER A 93 -28.11 19.37 12.34
CA SER A 93 -28.93 18.40 11.62
C SER A 93 -28.10 17.19 11.24
N VAL A 94 -28.57 16.01 11.62
CA VAL A 94 -27.89 14.71 11.39
C VAL A 94 -27.51 14.50 9.93
N LEU A 95 -28.35 14.96 8.99
CA LEU A 95 -28.18 14.70 7.55
C LEU A 95 -27.69 15.94 6.76
N ASN A 96 -27.23 16.99 7.43
CA ASN A 96 -26.70 18.17 6.74
C ASN A 96 -25.59 18.84 7.53
N ARG A 97 -25.92 19.44 8.68
CA ARG A 97 -25.02 20.24 9.50
C ARG A 97 -24.72 19.47 10.77
N ASN A 98 -23.75 18.57 10.70
CA ASN A 98 -23.36 17.74 11.83
C ASN A 98 -21.84 17.84 12.11
N CYS A 99 -21.36 17.08 13.09
CA CYS A 99 -19.95 17.04 13.47
C CYS A 99 -19.03 16.68 12.30
N VAL A 100 -19.45 15.76 11.42
CA VAL A 100 -18.69 15.34 10.23
C VAL A 100 -18.57 16.49 9.24
N THR A 101 -19.68 17.15 8.92
CA THR A 101 -19.70 18.30 8.00
C THR A 101 -18.84 19.44 8.53
N ALA A 102 -18.92 19.73 9.83
CA ALA A 102 -18.12 20.78 10.45
C ALA A 102 -16.61 20.50 10.36
N VAL A 103 -16.20 19.26 10.65
CA VAL A 103 -14.80 18.84 10.49
C VAL A 103 -14.39 18.87 9.02
N ALA A 104 -15.21 18.33 8.11
CA ALA A 104 -14.91 18.25 6.69
C ALA A 104 -14.71 19.64 6.07
N GLN A 105 -15.61 20.59 6.31
CA GLN A 105 -15.48 21.94 5.78
C GLN A 105 -14.32 22.71 6.39
N THR A 106 -14.01 22.47 7.66
CA THR A 106 -12.83 23.08 8.31
C THR A 106 -11.55 22.56 7.68
N LEU A 107 -11.47 21.26 7.40
CA LEU A 107 -10.35 20.65 6.70
C LEU A 107 -10.26 21.11 5.23
N HIS A 108 -11.38 21.19 4.51
CA HIS A 108 -11.44 21.73 3.15
C HIS A 108 -10.91 23.17 3.09
N GLN A 109 -11.24 23.99 4.10
CA GLN A 109 -10.74 25.36 4.21
C GLN A 109 -9.22 25.44 4.40
N LEU A 110 -8.63 24.43 5.04
CA LEU A 110 -7.18 24.32 5.18
C LEU A 110 -6.54 23.84 3.88
N ASP A 111 -7.06 22.75 3.31
CA ASP A 111 -6.62 22.19 2.03
C ASP A 111 -7.80 21.47 1.37
N SER A 112 -8.23 21.99 0.22
CA SER A 112 -9.38 21.47 -0.52
C SER A 112 -9.17 20.06 -1.05
N LYS A 113 -7.93 19.55 -1.06
CA LYS A 113 -7.60 18.18 -1.46
C LYS A 113 -7.92 17.15 -0.38
N ILE A 114 -8.15 17.56 0.87
CA ILE A 114 -8.44 16.64 1.97
C ILE A 114 -9.83 16.01 1.80
N THR A 115 -10.84 16.84 1.52
CA THR A 115 -12.24 16.41 1.45
C THR A 115 -13.09 17.47 0.74
N GLU A 116 -14.25 17.08 0.22
CA GLU A 116 -15.27 18.00 -0.31
C GLU A 116 -16.01 18.73 0.84
N GLU A 117 -16.64 19.88 0.54
CA GLU A 117 -17.33 20.71 1.54
C GLU A 117 -18.63 20.09 2.11
N ASN A 118 -19.26 19.17 1.39
CA ASN A 118 -20.59 18.64 1.69
C ASN A 118 -20.56 17.23 2.30
N VAL A 119 -19.44 16.82 2.89
CA VAL A 119 -19.32 15.49 3.49
C VAL A 119 -20.08 15.41 4.81
N VAL A 120 -21.22 14.72 4.79
CA VAL A 120 -22.10 14.51 5.95
C VAL A 120 -21.84 13.16 6.64
N TRP A 121 -21.34 12.18 5.88
CA TRP A 121 -21.23 10.79 6.34
C TRP A 121 -19.85 10.49 6.95
N PRO A 122 -19.78 9.87 8.14
CA PRO A 122 -18.51 9.61 8.82
C PRO A 122 -17.53 8.78 7.99
N TRP A 123 -17.99 7.71 7.33
CA TRP A 123 -17.14 6.83 6.53
C TRP A 123 -16.55 7.51 5.30
N THR A 124 -17.27 8.47 4.71
CA THR A 124 -16.77 9.26 3.57
C THR A 124 -15.62 10.15 4.03
N LEU A 125 -15.79 10.88 5.14
CA LEU A 125 -14.72 11.71 5.71
C LEU A 125 -13.50 10.85 6.06
N ASP A 126 -13.72 9.72 6.73
CA ASP A 126 -12.65 8.82 7.15
C ASP A 126 -11.85 8.25 5.98
N THR A 127 -12.54 7.90 4.89
CA THR A 127 -11.92 7.41 3.66
C THR A 127 -11.08 8.50 3.01
N ASN A 128 -11.60 9.71 2.94
CA ASN A 128 -10.91 10.87 2.38
C ASN A 128 -9.64 11.20 3.19
N LEU A 129 -9.76 11.23 4.52
CA LEU A 129 -8.66 11.42 5.45
C LEU A 129 -7.57 10.37 5.28
N LYS A 130 -7.95 9.08 5.18
CA LYS A 130 -7.02 7.99 4.95
C LYS A 130 -6.27 8.16 3.63
N LYS A 131 -6.97 8.46 2.54
CA LYS A 131 -6.36 8.69 1.22
C LYS A 131 -5.38 9.87 1.26
N TYR A 132 -5.78 10.98 1.88
CA TYR A 132 -4.91 12.15 2.05
C TYR A 132 -3.65 11.79 2.84
N TYR A 133 -3.82 11.06 3.96
CA TYR A 133 -2.71 10.61 4.79
C TYR A 133 -1.72 9.73 4.01
N GLU A 134 -2.24 8.72 3.31
CA GLU A 134 -1.42 7.78 2.53
C GLU A 134 -0.68 8.49 1.38
N TYR A 135 -1.29 9.49 0.76
CA TYR A 135 -0.69 10.23 -0.34
C TYR A 135 0.41 11.20 0.13
N TYR A 136 0.16 11.99 1.19
CA TYR A 136 1.06 13.05 1.64
C TYR A 136 2.06 12.61 2.72
N TYR A 137 1.77 11.52 3.43
CA TYR A 137 2.64 10.93 4.45
C TYR A 137 2.85 9.44 4.17
N PRO A 138 3.38 9.06 3.00
CA PRO A 138 3.52 7.66 2.62
C PRO A 138 4.35 6.89 3.65
N GLN A 139 5.41 7.49 4.21
CA GLN A 139 6.27 6.93 5.26
C GLN A 139 5.55 6.55 6.55
N SER A 140 4.40 7.18 6.82
CA SER A 140 3.58 6.89 8.00
C SER A 140 2.48 5.87 7.74
N SER A 141 2.23 5.52 6.47
CA SER A 141 1.41 4.37 6.10
C SER A 141 2.16 3.06 6.39
N MET A 142 1.44 1.95 6.60
CA MET A 142 2.10 0.63 6.73
C MET A 142 3.00 0.31 5.54
N GLN A 143 2.65 0.76 4.34
CA GLN A 143 3.46 0.56 3.14
C GLN A 143 4.74 1.38 3.17
N GLY A 144 4.68 2.65 3.57
CA GLY A 144 5.90 3.46 3.67
C GLY A 144 6.74 3.11 4.89
N GLN A 145 6.18 2.68 6.02
CA GLN A 145 6.97 2.12 7.13
C GLN A 145 7.72 0.86 6.69
N PHE A 146 7.07 0.02 5.88
CA PHE A 146 7.68 -1.14 5.27
C PHE A 146 8.83 -0.75 4.31
N ILE A 147 8.59 0.20 3.39
CA ILE A 147 9.62 0.69 2.45
C ILE A 147 10.76 1.39 3.19
N ALA A 148 10.46 2.20 4.22
CA ALA A 148 11.45 2.87 5.06
C ALA A 148 12.36 1.88 5.77
N LYS A 149 11.78 0.86 6.40
CA LYS A 149 12.52 -0.17 7.11
C LYS A 149 13.39 -1.00 6.17
N TYR A 150 12.89 -1.28 4.96
CA TYR A 150 13.70 -1.89 3.90
C TYR A 150 14.87 -0.99 3.50
N ASN A 151 14.61 0.29 3.20
CA ASN A 151 15.64 1.25 2.78
C ASN A 151 16.67 1.52 3.87
N GLU A 152 16.28 1.49 5.15
CA GLU A 152 17.18 1.60 6.29
C GLU A 152 18.23 0.48 6.25
N ILE A 153 17.80 -0.78 6.14
CA ILE A 153 18.69 -1.93 6.11
C ILE A 153 19.51 -1.97 4.82
N ALA A 154 18.86 -1.78 3.67
CA ALA A 154 19.55 -1.74 2.37
C ALA A 154 20.56 -0.59 2.27
N GLY A 155 20.40 0.48 3.04
CA GLY A 155 21.32 1.61 3.12
C GLY A 155 22.52 1.39 4.06
N ARG A 156 22.47 0.43 5.00
CA ARG A 156 23.51 0.23 6.04
C ARG A 156 24.87 -0.22 5.48
N GLU A 157 24.89 -0.89 4.33
CA GLU A 157 26.15 -1.32 3.70
C GLU A 157 27.00 -0.17 3.12
N TYR A 158 26.55 1.10 3.16
CA TYR A 158 27.23 2.23 2.52
C TYR A 158 27.50 3.42 3.47
N PHE A 159 28.46 3.25 4.38
CA PHE A 159 29.31 4.36 4.84
C PHE A 159 30.55 4.46 3.93
N SER A 160 30.36 4.83 2.66
CA SER A 160 31.46 5.35 1.84
C SER A 160 31.13 6.78 1.43
N LEU A 161 31.80 7.73 2.07
CA LEU A 161 31.80 9.15 1.75
C LEU A 161 31.89 9.37 0.22
N GLY A 162 30.87 9.98 -0.38
CA GLY A 162 31.02 10.76 -1.61
C GLY A 162 30.74 10.08 -2.97
N LYS A 163 29.89 9.06 -3.10
CA LYS A 163 29.39 8.62 -4.42
C LYS A 163 27.86 8.67 -4.52
N GLU A 164 27.38 9.33 -5.55
CA GLU A 164 25.96 9.47 -5.88
C GLU A 164 25.25 8.13 -6.08
N ARG A 165 23.97 8.11 -5.70
CA ARG A 165 23.05 6.97 -5.60
C ARG A 165 22.56 6.48 -6.96
N HIS A 166 23.44 6.06 -7.87
CA HIS A 166 23.03 5.59 -9.21
C HIS A 166 22.31 4.23 -9.23
N TRP A 167 21.96 3.66 -8.07
CA TRP A 167 21.38 2.31 -7.93
C TRP A 167 19.95 2.30 -7.39
N GLU A 168 19.40 3.44 -7.00
CA GLU A 168 18.00 3.57 -6.57
C GLU A 168 17.10 3.57 -7.82
N LYS A 169 16.60 2.39 -8.23
CA LYS A 169 15.24 2.39 -8.80
C LYS A 169 14.33 2.95 -7.71
N ASN A 170 13.39 3.83 -8.07
CA ASN A 170 12.38 4.28 -7.12
C ASN A 170 11.61 3.04 -6.62
N ILE A 171 11.86 2.68 -5.36
CA ILE A 171 11.14 1.60 -4.68
C ILE A 171 9.95 2.27 -3.99
N ASP A 172 8.81 2.23 -4.66
CA ASP A 172 7.57 2.88 -4.21
C ASP A 172 6.54 1.85 -3.71
N SER A 173 6.81 0.56 -3.93
CA SER A 173 5.92 -0.53 -3.58
C SER A 173 6.63 -1.82 -3.12
N PRO A 174 5.92 -2.71 -2.41
CA PRO A 174 6.40 -4.07 -2.15
C PRO A 174 6.72 -4.88 -3.41
N ASP A 175 6.02 -4.61 -4.51
CA ASP A 175 6.24 -5.32 -5.77
C ASP A 175 7.56 -4.89 -6.42
N ASP A 176 7.96 -3.63 -6.29
CA ASP A 176 9.27 -3.15 -6.75
C ASP A 176 10.41 -3.85 -6.00
N ILE A 177 10.25 -4.09 -4.69
CA ILE A 177 11.21 -4.84 -3.87
C ILE A 177 11.32 -6.29 -4.37
N ILE A 178 10.19 -6.95 -4.62
CA ILE A 178 10.17 -8.34 -5.14
C ILE A 178 10.86 -8.40 -6.51
N GLN A 179 10.49 -7.53 -7.44
CA GLN A 179 11.09 -7.49 -8.77
C GLN A 179 12.60 -7.22 -8.73
N GLN A 180 13.03 -6.32 -7.84
CA GLN A 180 14.44 -6.02 -7.67
C GLN A 180 15.21 -7.20 -7.08
N ALA A 181 14.66 -7.92 -6.10
CA ALA A 181 15.26 -9.11 -5.51
C ALA A 181 15.52 -10.22 -6.55
N TYR A 182 14.66 -10.35 -7.56
CA TYR A 182 14.79 -11.35 -8.63
C TYR A 182 15.46 -10.82 -9.92
N SER A 183 15.99 -9.60 -9.91
CA SER A 183 16.65 -9.00 -11.07
C SER A 183 18.03 -9.63 -11.32
N LYS A 184 18.35 -9.87 -12.60
CA LYS A 184 19.32 -10.91 -12.98
C LYS A 184 20.81 -10.57 -12.82
N ASN A 185 21.22 -9.32 -12.57
CA ASN A 185 22.64 -8.94 -12.73
C ASN A 185 23.07 -7.58 -12.14
N THR A 186 22.49 -7.15 -11.02
CA THR A 186 22.94 -5.92 -10.37
C THR A 186 23.26 -6.23 -8.92
N GLY A 187 24.33 -5.64 -8.38
CA GLY A 187 24.61 -5.70 -6.93
C GLY A 187 23.41 -5.24 -6.08
N SER A 188 22.45 -4.54 -6.69
CA SER A 188 21.17 -4.19 -6.06
C SER A 188 20.24 -5.39 -5.82
N GLY A 189 20.20 -6.42 -6.67
CA GLY A 189 19.35 -7.60 -6.47
C GLY A 189 19.81 -8.45 -5.29
N GLU A 190 21.09 -8.80 -5.25
CA GLU A 190 21.68 -9.53 -4.11
C GLU A 190 21.58 -8.73 -2.81
N ARG A 191 21.79 -7.41 -2.85
CA ARG A 191 21.56 -6.55 -1.68
C ARG A 191 20.12 -6.59 -1.21
N THR A 192 19.15 -6.48 -2.13
CA THR A 192 17.73 -6.59 -1.78
C THR A 192 17.44 -7.92 -1.10
N LYS A 193 17.95 -9.04 -1.64
CA LYS A 193 17.81 -10.36 -1.00
C LYS A 193 18.40 -10.39 0.40
N SER A 194 19.66 -9.97 0.57
CA SER A 194 20.34 -9.92 1.87
C SER A 194 19.60 -9.06 2.88
N SER A 195 19.11 -7.90 2.46
CA SER A 195 18.34 -6.98 3.31
C SER A 195 17.03 -7.62 3.78
N LEU A 196 16.32 -8.32 2.89
CA LEU A 196 15.08 -9.03 3.23
C LEU A 196 15.32 -10.19 4.19
N ILE A 197 16.45 -10.89 4.05
CA ILE A 197 16.88 -11.97 4.96
C ILE A 197 17.28 -11.39 6.33
N GLU A 198 18.04 -10.29 6.37
CA GLU A 198 18.43 -9.61 7.62
C GLU A 198 17.20 -9.10 8.39
N LEU A 199 16.21 -8.57 7.67
CA LEU A 199 14.91 -8.20 8.24
C LEU A 199 14.13 -9.40 8.78
N GLY A 200 14.55 -10.62 8.43
CA GLY A 200 13.87 -11.86 8.74
C GLY A 200 12.53 -11.98 8.01
N TRP A 201 12.29 -11.21 6.96
CA TRP A 201 11.04 -11.23 6.18
C TRP A 201 11.00 -12.36 5.18
N VAL A 202 12.16 -12.81 4.71
CA VAL A 202 12.26 -13.95 3.81
C VAL A 202 13.35 -14.91 4.29
N ALA A 203 13.23 -16.16 3.86
CA ALA A 203 14.28 -17.17 3.92
C ALA A 203 14.47 -17.76 2.53
N GLU A 204 15.69 -18.11 2.17
CA GLU A 204 15.97 -18.78 0.90
C GLU A 204 15.76 -20.28 1.05
N ASP A 205 15.02 -20.89 0.12
CA ASP A 205 14.86 -22.35 0.09
C ASP A 205 16.00 -23.05 -0.69
N GLU A 206 15.93 -24.39 -0.77
CA GLU A 206 16.93 -25.22 -1.45
C GLU A 206 17.09 -24.87 -2.94
N ASN A 207 16.05 -24.29 -3.55
CA ASN A 207 16.01 -23.90 -4.96
C ASN A 207 16.38 -22.42 -5.19
N LYS A 208 16.91 -21.73 -4.18
CA LYS A 208 17.26 -20.30 -4.26
C LYS A 208 16.06 -19.37 -4.47
N ILE A 209 14.87 -19.81 -4.05
CA ILE A 209 13.64 -19.02 -4.07
C ILE A 209 13.44 -18.39 -2.70
N LEU A 210 13.13 -17.08 -2.68
CA LEU A 210 12.83 -16.36 -1.46
C LEU A 210 11.42 -16.72 -0.96
N ARG A 211 11.31 -17.40 0.17
CA ARG A 211 10.06 -17.73 0.85
C ARG A 211 9.77 -16.70 1.94
N PRO A 212 8.56 -16.14 2.02
CA PRO A 212 8.21 -15.24 3.12
C PRO A 212 8.16 -15.99 4.45
N THR A 213 8.49 -15.29 5.54
CA THR A 213 8.35 -15.80 6.91
C THR A 213 7.11 -15.19 7.58
N ASP A 214 6.78 -15.65 8.79
CA ASP A 214 5.71 -15.05 9.61
C ASP A 214 6.01 -13.62 10.08
N LYS A 215 7.28 -13.18 10.00
CA LYS A 215 7.68 -11.80 10.34
C LYS A 215 7.44 -10.83 9.19
N ALA A 216 7.17 -11.34 7.98
CA ALA A 216 6.90 -10.53 6.81
C ALA A 216 5.54 -9.83 6.93
N PRO A 217 5.40 -8.56 6.50
CA PRO A 217 4.10 -7.93 6.43
C PRO A 217 3.15 -8.68 5.50
N LEU A 218 1.89 -8.83 5.92
CA LEU A 218 0.90 -9.68 5.25
C LEU A 218 0.78 -9.40 3.74
N LYS A 219 0.71 -8.12 3.34
CA LYS A 219 0.62 -7.74 1.92
C LYS A 219 1.86 -8.16 1.13
N PHE A 220 3.06 -7.96 1.68
CA PHE A 220 4.29 -8.39 1.03
C PHE A 220 4.37 -9.92 0.93
N ARG A 221 3.99 -10.65 1.99
CA ARG A 221 3.92 -12.11 1.98
C ARG A 221 3.03 -12.63 0.86
N ASN A 222 1.80 -12.14 0.78
CA ASN A 222 0.85 -12.57 -0.24
C ASN A 222 1.35 -12.25 -1.66
N ASN A 223 1.96 -11.08 -1.86
CA ASN A 223 2.51 -10.68 -3.16
C ASN A 223 3.72 -11.56 -3.55
N LEU A 224 4.61 -11.86 -2.60
CA LEU A 224 5.77 -12.72 -2.84
C LEU A 224 5.35 -14.17 -3.11
N GLU A 225 4.35 -14.70 -2.41
CA GLU A 225 3.78 -16.02 -2.69
C GLU A 225 3.18 -16.09 -4.09
N ALA A 226 2.36 -15.11 -4.48
CA ALA A 226 1.77 -15.04 -5.81
C ALA A 226 2.85 -14.94 -6.91
N PHE A 227 3.88 -14.11 -6.68
CA PHE A 227 5.02 -14.00 -7.58
C PHE A 227 5.78 -15.33 -7.71
N ASN A 228 6.07 -16.00 -6.59
CA ASN A 228 6.81 -17.25 -6.57
C ASN A 228 6.07 -18.37 -7.31
N GLN A 229 4.73 -18.43 -7.20
CA GLN A 229 3.93 -19.41 -7.96
C GLN A 229 4.09 -19.24 -9.47
N ASP A 230 4.15 -18.00 -9.97
CA ASP A 230 4.40 -17.74 -11.39
C ASP A 230 5.85 -18.00 -11.77
N PHE A 231 6.78 -17.59 -10.90
CA PHE A 231 8.21 -17.74 -11.10
C PHE A 231 8.63 -19.22 -11.16
N GLU A 232 8.09 -20.07 -10.29
CA GLU A 232 8.32 -21.52 -10.30
C GLU A 232 7.82 -22.17 -11.59
N LYS A 233 6.63 -21.80 -12.06
CA LYS A 233 6.13 -22.27 -13.36
C LYS A 233 7.07 -21.86 -14.49
N MET A 234 7.61 -20.64 -14.44
CA MET A 234 8.59 -20.18 -15.41
C MET A 234 9.93 -20.94 -15.30
N LEU A 235 10.41 -21.23 -14.10
CA LEU A 235 11.62 -22.03 -13.89
C LEU A 235 11.45 -23.46 -14.43
N ASN A 236 10.33 -24.12 -14.13
CA ASN A 236 10.01 -25.45 -14.66
C ASN A 236 9.93 -25.42 -16.19
N LEU A 237 9.29 -24.39 -16.76
CA LEU A 237 9.22 -24.20 -18.21
C LEU A 237 10.60 -24.03 -18.85
N LYS A 238 11.49 -23.29 -18.17
CA LYS A 238 12.88 -23.11 -18.58
C LYS A 238 13.65 -24.43 -18.54
N GLU A 239 13.49 -25.22 -17.48
CA GLU A 239 14.11 -26.53 -17.35
C GLU A 239 13.66 -27.48 -18.46
N LEU A 240 12.34 -27.61 -18.68
CA LEU A 240 11.76 -28.38 -19.78
C LEU A 240 12.32 -27.94 -21.14
N TYR A 241 12.41 -26.62 -21.37
CA TYR A 241 13.01 -26.10 -22.59
C TYR A 241 14.48 -26.51 -22.74
N THR A 242 15.26 -26.44 -21.66
CA THR A 242 16.67 -26.86 -21.66
C THR A 242 16.83 -28.36 -21.91
N GLN A 243 15.91 -29.21 -21.44
CA GLN A 243 15.92 -30.65 -21.72
C GLN A 243 15.66 -30.96 -23.21
N HIS A 244 14.78 -30.20 -23.86
CA HIS A 244 14.46 -30.38 -25.28
C HIS A 244 15.38 -29.62 -26.25
N ALA A 245 16.03 -28.57 -25.78
CA ALA A 245 16.98 -27.79 -26.55
C ALA A 245 18.37 -28.44 -26.52
N ASN A 246 19.11 -28.35 -27.62
CA ASN A 246 20.50 -28.79 -27.65
C ASN A 246 21.34 -27.91 -26.69
N VAL A 247 22.37 -28.47 -26.04
CA VAL A 247 23.16 -27.83 -24.96
C VAL A 247 23.77 -26.46 -25.35
N LEU A 248 23.91 -26.18 -26.66
CA LEU A 248 24.43 -24.93 -27.22
C LEU A 248 23.35 -23.93 -27.69
N SER A 249 22.09 -24.12 -27.31
CA SER A 249 20.98 -23.27 -27.76
C SER A 249 21.03 -21.86 -27.15
N LEU A 250 21.59 -20.91 -27.89
CA LEU A 250 21.54 -19.47 -27.59
C LEU A 250 20.10 -18.93 -27.40
N ASN A 251 19.10 -19.65 -27.90
CA ASN A 251 17.70 -19.26 -27.85
C ASN A 251 17.09 -19.36 -26.44
N ALA A 252 17.62 -20.22 -25.55
CA ALA A 252 17.17 -20.28 -24.16
C ALA A 252 17.42 -18.93 -23.44
N MET A 253 18.51 -18.23 -23.78
CA MET A 253 18.77 -16.90 -23.23
C MET A 253 17.76 -15.85 -23.70
N HIS A 254 17.16 -16.03 -24.88
CA HIS A 254 16.21 -15.06 -25.44
C HIS A 254 14.81 -15.20 -24.85
N PHE A 255 14.29 -16.44 -24.75
CA PHE A 255 12.92 -16.66 -24.28
C PHE A 255 12.76 -16.35 -22.80
N PHE A 256 13.75 -16.73 -21.99
CA PHE A 256 13.79 -16.52 -20.55
C PHE A 256 14.67 -15.32 -20.15
N LYS A 257 14.86 -14.37 -21.08
CA LYS A 257 15.54 -13.11 -20.80
C LYS A 257 14.72 -12.30 -19.80
N ASP A 258 15.42 -11.75 -18.81
CA ASP A 258 14.86 -10.85 -17.79
C ASP A 258 13.81 -11.48 -16.86
N ASN A 259 13.79 -12.82 -16.74
CA ASN A 259 12.84 -13.55 -15.89
C ASN A 259 11.38 -13.13 -16.16
N PRO A 260 10.88 -13.33 -17.39
CA PRO A 260 9.55 -12.88 -17.78
C PRO A 260 8.48 -13.66 -16.99
N SER A 261 7.25 -13.15 -16.95
CA SER A 261 6.13 -13.94 -16.42
C SER A 261 5.94 -15.24 -17.20
N TYR A 262 5.32 -16.24 -16.58
CA TYR A 262 5.04 -17.52 -17.24
C TYR A 262 4.30 -17.32 -18.57
N ASP A 263 3.24 -16.51 -18.58
CA ASP A 263 2.44 -16.24 -19.78
C ASP A 263 3.26 -15.58 -20.90
N THR A 264 4.17 -14.67 -20.53
CA THR A 264 5.08 -14.02 -21.48
C THR A 264 6.05 -15.05 -22.06
N ALA A 265 6.60 -15.94 -21.23
CA ALA A 265 7.49 -17.01 -21.68
C ALA A 265 6.74 -17.98 -22.64
N ILE A 266 5.52 -18.39 -22.28
CA ILE A 266 4.66 -19.23 -23.11
C ILE A 266 4.33 -18.58 -24.45
N SER A 267 4.00 -17.28 -24.45
CA SER A 267 3.72 -16.53 -25.67
C SER A 267 4.93 -16.51 -26.61
N ARG A 268 6.12 -16.24 -26.06
CA ARG A 268 7.39 -16.28 -26.83
C ARG A 268 7.68 -17.66 -27.39
N LEU A 269 7.49 -18.72 -26.60
CA LEU A 269 7.67 -20.10 -27.07
C LEU A 269 6.64 -20.48 -28.14
N THR A 270 5.39 -20.03 -28.01
CA THR A 270 4.31 -20.28 -28.99
C THR A 270 4.63 -19.63 -30.33
N GLU A 271 5.10 -18.39 -30.31
CA GLU A 271 5.54 -17.70 -31.53
C GLU A 271 6.70 -18.44 -32.20
N GLN A 272 7.69 -18.87 -31.41
CA GLN A 272 8.80 -19.66 -31.96
C GLN A 272 8.34 -21.01 -32.52
N ALA A 273 7.40 -21.68 -31.87
CA ALA A 273 6.89 -22.98 -32.31
C ALA A 273 6.14 -22.86 -33.66
N LYS A 274 5.50 -21.73 -33.96
CA LYS A 274 4.93 -21.48 -35.30
C LYS A 274 6.00 -21.47 -36.38
N ASN A 275 7.16 -20.88 -36.09
CA ASN A 275 8.28 -20.76 -37.02
C ASN A 275 9.16 -22.02 -37.07
N ASN A 276 9.16 -22.84 -36.00
CA ASN A 276 9.86 -24.12 -35.93
C ASN A 276 9.02 -25.20 -35.21
N PRO A 277 8.04 -25.82 -35.91
CA PRO A 277 7.07 -26.74 -35.29
C PRO A 277 7.64 -28.06 -34.75
N LYS A 278 8.89 -28.40 -35.10
CA LYS A 278 9.58 -29.60 -34.58
C LYS A 278 10.68 -29.25 -33.57
N GLY A 279 10.83 -27.97 -33.27
CA GLY A 279 11.86 -27.44 -32.37
C GLY A 279 11.54 -27.64 -30.89
N ALA A 280 12.49 -27.27 -30.03
CA ALA A 280 12.36 -27.39 -28.59
C ALA A 280 11.10 -26.68 -28.04
N SER A 281 10.78 -25.49 -28.56
CA SER A 281 9.59 -24.73 -28.14
C SER A 281 8.29 -25.51 -28.38
N ALA A 282 8.16 -26.20 -29.51
CA ALA A 282 6.96 -26.99 -29.82
C ALA A 282 6.83 -28.21 -28.89
N LYS A 283 7.93 -28.93 -28.64
CA LYS A 283 7.96 -30.08 -27.74
C LYS A 283 7.62 -29.72 -26.29
N VAL A 284 8.11 -28.58 -25.81
CA VAL A 284 7.76 -28.05 -24.49
C VAL A 284 6.26 -27.76 -24.41
N LEU A 285 5.71 -27.08 -25.43
CA LEU A 285 4.28 -26.75 -25.48
C LEU A 285 3.38 -28.00 -25.56
N GLU A 286 3.83 -29.08 -26.21
CA GLU A 286 3.14 -30.37 -26.21
C GLU A 286 3.14 -31.03 -24.82
N THR A 287 4.27 -30.91 -24.10
CA THR A 287 4.44 -31.52 -22.76
C THR A 287 3.56 -30.87 -21.70
N ILE A 288 3.31 -29.55 -21.81
CA ILE A 288 2.51 -28.79 -20.84
C ILE A 288 1.04 -28.65 -21.23
N LYS A 289 0.63 -29.11 -22.42
CA LYS A 289 -0.79 -29.14 -22.76
C LYS A 289 -1.49 -30.13 -21.83
N PRO A 290 -2.64 -29.76 -21.24
CA PRO A 290 -3.44 -30.73 -20.51
C PRO A 290 -3.81 -31.85 -21.49
N LYS A 291 -3.44 -33.09 -21.16
CA LYS A 291 -3.89 -34.28 -21.90
C LYS A 291 -5.41 -34.23 -21.93
N LYS A 292 -5.99 -34.08 -23.12
CA LYS A 292 -7.43 -33.93 -23.29
C LYS A 292 -8.14 -35.26 -23.52
N ASP A 293 -7.49 -36.38 -23.25
CA ASP A 293 -8.00 -37.72 -23.57
C ASP A 293 -7.55 -38.71 -22.48
N GLU A 294 -8.29 -38.82 -21.38
CA GLU A 294 -8.24 -39.97 -20.44
C GLU A 294 -9.55 -40.13 -19.63
N GLU A 295 -10.57 -39.26 -19.78
CA GLU A 295 -11.90 -39.38 -19.12
C GLU A 295 -13.02 -40.00 -19.99
N GLU A 296 -12.82 -40.25 -21.29
CA GLU A 296 -13.88 -40.84 -22.16
C GLU A 296 -13.77 -42.37 -22.36
N ALA A 297 -12.81 -43.05 -21.74
CA ALA A 297 -12.58 -44.49 -22.00
C ALA A 297 -13.24 -45.47 -20.99
N GLU A 298 -13.88 -45.00 -19.91
CA GLU A 298 -14.53 -45.89 -18.92
C GLU A 298 -16.08 -45.89 -18.99
N GLY A 299 -16.68 -45.22 -19.98
CA GLY A 299 -18.14 -45.03 -20.05
C GLY A 299 -18.94 -46.05 -20.88
N GLU A 300 -18.31 -46.88 -21.71
CA GLU A 300 -19.03 -47.82 -22.59
C GLU A 300 -18.74 -49.30 -22.24
N SER A 301 -19.02 -49.71 -21.01
CA SER A 301 -19.22 -51.14 -20.72
C SER A 301 -20.28 -51.40 -19.66
N SER A 302 -21.56 -51.35 -20.05
CA SER A 302 -22.63 -52.13 -19.42
C SER A 302 -23.95 -52.04 -20.18
N HIS A 303 -24.20 -53.01 -21.09
CA HIS A 303 -25.40 -53.87 -21.23
C HIS A 303 -26.85 -53.28 -21.20
N PRO A 304 -27.90 -54.07 -21.57
CA PRO A 304 -28.09 -54.97 -22.71
C PRO A 304 -29.53 -54.90 -23.31
N HIS A 305 -29.78 -55.73 -24.33
CA HIS A 305 -31.04 -56.37 -24.72
C HIS A 305 -32.41 -55.71 -24.42
N LEU A 306 -33.14 -55.45 -25.51
CA LEU A 306 -34.47 -56.03 -25.78
C LEU A 306 -34.60 -56.29 -27.29
#